data_AF-A0A402BGT4-F1
#
_entry.id   AF-A0A402BGT4-F1
#
_cell.length_a   1.000
_cell.length_b   1.000
_cell.length_c   1.000
_cell.angle_alpha   90.00
_cell.angle_beta   90.00
_cell.angle_gamma   90.00
#
_symmetry.space_group_name_H-M   'P 1'
#
loop_
_entity.id
_entity.type
_entity.pdbx_description
1 polymer ?
#
loop_
_entity_poly.entity_id
_entity_poly.type
_entity_poly.pdbx_seq_one_letter_code
_entity_poly.pdbx_strand_id
1 'polypeptide(L)'
;MQVDDIRLAFQYSQVTLPQPHATKDLYFFADTTDIWQQPAEILRDRLVATGHTLMPALEIIIANHIDTNAPLIIEGDGILPELLARPQLNRYKENGHLQAVFLYESQVAVLHANIKARGRGINRDRLQETEREAQAKWLYGQWLRQEAHKYNISVVVARPWETLAERLIEIYSGDQLPQKSDRK
;
A
#
# COMPACT_ATOMS: atom_id res chain seq x y z
N MET A 1 0.36 -18.45 -0.13
CA MET A 1 -0.96 -17.96 0.30
C MET A 1 -0.98 -16.45 0.15
N GLN A 2 -2.12 -15.85 -0.18
CA GLN A 2 -2.27 -14.40 -0.36
C GLN A 2 -3.41 -13.90 0.54
N VAL A 3 -3.22 -12.72 1.15
CA VAL A 3 -4.26 -12.01 1.89
C VAL A 3 -4.30 -10.55 1.48
N ASP A 4 -5.50 -9.99 1.46
CA ASP A 4 -5.75 -8.57 1.21
C ASP A 4 -6.85 -8.03 2.17
N ASP A 5 -7.35 -6.83 1.89
CA ASP A 5 -8.57 -6.28 2.48
C ASP A 5 -8.62 -6.24 4.02
N ILE A 6 -7.45 -6.19 4.68
CA ILE A 6 -7.33 -6.09 6.15
C ILE A 6 -8.08 -4.87 6.68
N ARG A 7 -8.02 -3.73 5.96
CA ARG A 7 -8.83 -2.53 6.27
C ARG A 7 -10.32 -2.86 6.28
N LEU A 8 -10.81 -3.53 5.24
CA LEU A 8 -12.23 -3.87 5.11
C LEU A 8 -12.63 -4.85 6.21
N ALA A 9 -11.82 -5.85 6.51
CA ALA A 9 -12.06 -6.77 7.63
C ALA A 9 -12.23 -6.01 8.95
N PHE A 10 -11.36 -5.05 9.25
CA PHE A 10 -11.48 -4.21 10.44
C PHE A 10 -12.77 -3.37 10.43
N GLN A 11 -13.08 -2.75 9.28
CA GLN A 11 -14.27 -1.92 9.12
C GLN A 11 -15.56 -2.73 9.31
N TYR A 12 -15.70 -3.86 8.62
CA TYR A 12 -16.85 -4.76 8.68
C TYR A 12 -17.03 -5.40 10.06
N SER A 13 -15.93 -5.69 10.77
CA SER A 13 -15.97 -6.17 12.16
C SER A 13 -16.21 -5.07 13.20
N GLN A 14 -16.44 -3.82 12.77
CA GLN A 14 -16.73 -2.69 13.66
C GLN A 14 -15.62 -2.44 14.70
N VAL A 15 -14.36 -2.64 14.31
CA VAL A 15 -13.21 -2.48 15.21
C VAL A 15 -13.11 -1.02 15.70
N THR A 16 -13.11 -0.85 17.02
CA THR A 16 -12.76 0.42 17.66
C THR A 16 -11.33 0.33 18.17
N LEU A 17 -10.48 1.25 17.73
CA LEU A 17 -9.09 1.32 18.15
C LEU A 17 -8.92 2.13 19.43
N PRO A 18 -7.88 1.86 20.24
CA PRO A 18 -7.68 2.52 21.52
C PRO A 18 -7.59 4.05 21.41
N GLN A 19 -7.06 4.56 20.29
CA GLN A 19 -6.98 5.99 20.02
C GLN A 19 -8.20 6.45 19.21
N PRO A 20 -9.04 7.38 19.71
CA PRO A 20 -10.25 7.79 19.01
C PRO A 20 -10.01 8.36 17.61
N HIS A 21 -8.88 9.05 17.40
CA HIS A 21 -8.52 9.56 16.07
C HIS A 21 -8.21 8.43 15.08
N ALA A 22 -7.55 7.35 15.53
CA ALA A 22 -7.23 6.20 14.70
C ALA A 22 -8.52 5.49 14.23
N THR A 23 -9.52 5.35 15.11
CA THR A 23 -10.84 4.85 14.69
C THR A 23 -11.46 5.76 13.62
N LYS A 24 -11.40 7.09 13.78
CA LYS A 24 -11.91 8.02 12.76
C LYS A 24 -11.16 7.89 11.43
N ASP A 25 -9.83 7.73 11.45
CA ASP A 25 -9.02 7.55 10.25
C ASP A 25 -9.26 6.19 9.58
N LEU A 26 -9.58 5.14 10.36
CA LEU A 26 -9.99 3.82 9.82
C LEU A 26 -11.29 3.94 9.01
N TYR A 27 -12.29 4.66 9.53
CA TYR A 27 -13.61 4.76 8.92
C TYR A 27 -13.80 5.97 7.99
N PHE A 28 -12.81 6.84 7.86
CA PHE A 28 -12.94 8.11 7.13
C PHE A 28 -13.62 7.98 5.76
N PHE A 29 -13.18 7.05 4.91
CA PHE A 29 -13.75 6.86 3.57
C PHE A 29 -15.15 6.23 3.59
N ALA A 30 -15.47 5.44 4.60
CA ALA A 30 -16.78 4.78 4.73
C ALA A 30 -17.84 5.75 5.29
N ASP A 31 -17.44 6.62 6.22
CA ASP A 31 -18.36 7.48 6.97
C ASP A 31 -18.52 8.89 6.34
N THR A 32 -17.63 9.28 5.42
CA THR A 32 -17.69 10.61 4.79
C THR A 32 -18.65 10.61 3.60
N THR A 33 -19.73 11.38 3.72
CA THR A 33 -20.63 11.69 2.60
C THR A 33 -19.92 12.54 1.55
N ASP A 34 -20.22 12.33 0.27
CA ASP A 34 -19.64 13.09 -0.85
C ASP A 34 -18.11 13.14 -0.84
N ILE A 35 -17.48 12.03 -0.41
CA ILE A 35 -16.02 11.91 -0.24
C ILE A 35 -15.22 12.38 -1.46
N TRP A 36 -15.70 12.11 -2.67
CA TRP A 36 -15.03 12.49 -3.91
C TRP A 36 -15.18 13.97 -4.29
N GLN A 37 -15.87 14.78 -3.49
CA GLN A 37 -15.85 16.23 -3.62
C GLN A 37 -14.67 16.86 -2.85
N GLN A 38 -14.07 16.12 -1.90
CA GLN A 38 -12.91 16.58 -1.13
C GLN A 38 -11.67 16.74 -2.01
N PRO A 39 -10.79 17.74 -1.75
CA PRO A 39 -9.52 17.91 -2.44
C PRO A 39 -8.68 16.63 -2.50
N ALA A 40 -8.04 16.36 -3.63
CA ALA A 40 -7.31 15.11 -3.85
C ALA A 40 -6.16 14.95 -2.85
N GLU A 41 -5.56 16.07 -2.42
CA GLU A 41 -4.50 16.14 -1.43
C GLU A 41 -5.00 15.68 -0.05
N ILE A 42 -6.21 16.12 0.35
CA ILE A 42 -6.85 15.70 1.60
C ILE A 42 -7.14 14.20 1.55
N LEU A 43 -7.66 13.71 0.42
CA LEU A 43 -7.92 12.28 0.24
C LEU A 43 -6.63 11.45 0.32
N ARG A 44 -5.54 11.92 -0.30
CA ARG A 44 -4.22 11.30 -0.18
C ARG A 44 -3.73 11.27 1.26
N ASP A 45 -3.83 12.39 1.98
CA ASP A 45 -3.38 12.46 3.38
C ASP A 45 -4.20 11.52 4.28
N ARG A 46 -5.49 11.36 3.98
CA ARG A 46 -6.38 10.43 4.69
C ARG A 46 -6.08 8.97 4.38
N LEU A 47 -5.70 8.63 3.15
CA LEU A 47 -5.20 7.28 2.83
C LEU A 47 -3.95 6.94 3.65
N VAL A 48 -3.02 7.90 3.79
CA VAL A 48 -1.83 7.74 4.64
C VAL A 48 -2.22 7.55 6.11
N ALA A 49 -3.13 8.38 6.64
CA ALA A 49 -3.61 8.26 8.02
C ALA A 49 -4.30 6.91 8.30
N THR A 50 -5.11 6.41 7.36
CA THR A 50 -5.68 5.06 7.43
C THR A 50 -4.57 3.99 7.43
N GLY A 51 -3.50 4.16 6.65
CA GLY A 51 -2.35 3.26 6.66
C GLY A 51 -1.66 3.20 8.02
N HIS A 52 -1.37 4.35 8.63
CA HIS A 52 -0.78 4.42 9.97
C HIS A 52 -1.61 3.70 11.03
N THR A 53 -2.94 3.79 10.89
CA THR A 53 -3.90 3.13 11.75
C THR A 53 -3.79 1.59 11.71
N LEU A 54 -3.44 1.03 10.54
CA LEU A 54 -3.34 -0.42 10.32
C LEU A 54 -1.94 -0.98 10.60
N MET A 55 -0.91 -0.12 10.66
CA MET A 55 0.49 -0.53 10.84
C MET A 55 0.71 -1.49 12.03
N PRO A 56 0.16 -1.26 13.25
CA PRO A 56 0.38 -2.17 14.37
C PRO A 56 -0.16 -3.57 14.12
N ALA A 57 -1.34 -3.69 13.47
CA ALA A 57 -1.92 -4.98 13.15
C ALA A 57 -1.10 -5.72 12.08
N LEU A 58 -0.69 -4.99 11.03
CA LEU A 58 0.15 -5.54 9.96
C LEU A 58 1.49 -6.04 10.48
N GLU A 59 2.14 -5.31 11.40
CA GLU A 59 3.40 -5.73 12.01
C GLU A 59 3.28 -7.09 12.69
N ILE A 60 2.23 -7.29 13.49
CA ILE A 60 2.00 -8.57 14.20
C ILE A 60 1.65 -9.69 13.23
N ILE A 61 0.83 -9.43 12.22
CA ILE A 61 0.49 -10.43 11.18
C ILE A 61 1.76 -10.90 10.47
N ILE A 62 2.60 -9.96 10.00
CA ILE A 62 3.85 -10.27 9.31
C ILE A 62 4.78 -11.07 10.23
N ALA A 63 5.01 -10.59 11.45
CA ALA A 63 5.88 -11.24 12.41
C ALA A 63 5.45 -12.69 12.70
N ASN A 64 4.16 -12.90 12.96
CA ASN A 64 3.62 -14.23 13.23
C ASN A 64 3.85 -15.19 12.06
N HIS A 65 3.64 -14.74 10.82
CA HIS A 65 3.86 -15.57 9.63
C HIS A 65 5.34 -15.94 9.43
N ILE A 66 6.25 -15.03 9.74
CA ILE A 66 7.69 -15.30 9.68
C ILE A 66 8.10 -16.27 10.80
N ASP A 67 7.69 -16.01 12.03
CA ASP A 67 8.05 -16.82 13.21
C ASP A 67 7.48 -18.24 13.14
N THR A 68 6.32 -18.42 12.49
CA THR A 68 5.70 -19.74 12.27
C THR A 68 6.10 -20.40 10.95
N ASN A 69 7.03 -19.79 10.19
CA ASN A 69 7.49 -20.27 8.89
C ASN A 69 6.34 -20.59 7.92
N ALA A 70 5.38 -19.67 7.83
CA ALA A 70 4.18 -19.77 7.01
C ALA A 70 4.19 -18.70 5.89
N PRO A 71 4.76 -19.00 4.70
CA PRO A 71 4.93 -18.02 3.62
C PRO A 71 3.62 -17.35 3.19
N LEU A 72 3.63 -16.02 3.15
CA LEU A 72 2.46 -15.21 2.85
C LEU A 72 2.83 -14.00 1.98
N ILE A 73 1.99 -13.71 0.99
CA ILE A 73 1.97 -12.43 0.28
C ILE A 73 0.82 -11.60 0.86
N ILE A 74 1.14 -10.39 1.30
CA ILE A 74 0.14 -9.41 1.76
C ILE A 74 0.08 -8.31 0.71
N GLU A 75 -1.12 -8.05 0.19
CA GLU A 75 -1.37 -6.92 -0.70
C GLU A 75 -2.53 -6.06 -0.19
N GLY A 76 -2.65 -4.84 -0.70
CA GLY A 76 -3.79 -3.97 -0.43
C GLY A 76 -3.43 -2.56 -0.02
N ASP A 77 -4.46 -1.79 0.30
CA ASP A 77 -4.35 -0.40 0.72
C ASP A 77 -3.89 -0.30 2.17
N GLY A 78 -3.15 0.77 2.49
CA GLY A 78 -2.75 1.08 3.88
C GLY A 78 -1.48 0.36 4.37
N ILE A 79 -0.80 -0.40 3.52
CA ILE A 79 0.58 -0.84 3.78
C ILE A 79 1.50 0.34 3.47
N LEU A 80 2.21 0.86 4.48
CA LEU A 80 3.08 2.02 4.32
C LEU A 80 4.56 1.61 4.33
N PRO A 81 5.44 2.29 3.57
CA PRO A 81 6.87 1.98 3.58
C PRO A 81 7.52 2.03 4.97
N GLU A 82 7.10 2.96 5.82
CA GLU A 82 7.57 3.10 7.20
C GLU A 82 7.37 1.83 8.05
N LEU A 83 6.36 1.01 7.74
CA LEU A 83 6.12 -0.26 8.44
C LEU A 83 7.37 -1.13 8.48
N LEU A 84 8.12 -1.16 7.38
CA LEU A 84 9.31 -2.00 7.23
C LEU A 84 10.56 -1.43 7.91
N ALA A 85 10.48 -0.20 8.42
CA ALA A 85 11.52 0.43 9.22
C ALA A 85 11.36 0.16 10.72
N ARG A 86 10.21 -0.39 11.13
CA ARG A 86 9.98 -0.75 12.54
C ARG A 86 10.98 -1.83 12.97
N PRO A 87 11.50 -1.78 14.22
CA PRO A 87 12.65 -2.60 14.63
C PRO A 87 12.49 -4.10 14.35
N GLN A 88 11.31 -4.66 14.63
CA GLN A 88 11.04 -6.08 14.43
C GLN A 88 11.07 -6.45 12.94
N LEU A 89 10.34 -5.71 12.10
CA LEU A 89 10.27 -6.00 10.67
C LEU A 89 11.59 -5.70 9.95
N ASN A 90 12.31 -4.66 10.36
CA ASN A 90 13.62 -4.35 9.79
C ASN A 90 14.60 -5.51 10.02
N ARG A 91 14.58 -6.14 11.20
CA ARG A 91 15.38 -7.34 11.48
C ARG A 91 15.02 -8.52 10.56
N TYR A 92 13.73 -8.75 10.32
CA TYR A 92 13.32 -9.80 9.37
C TYR A 92 13.76 -9.50 7.95
N LYS A 93 13.71 -8.23 7.54
CA LYS A 93 14.19 -7.77 6.23
C LYS A 93 15.70 -7.99 6.07
N GLU A 94 16.49 -7.59 7.07
CA GLU A 94 17.95 -7.78 7.07
C GLU A 94 18.36 -9.26 7.03
N ASN A 95 17.55 -10.14 7.61
CA ASN A 95 17.77 -11.59 7.58
C ASN A 95 17.18 -12.28 6.34
N GLY A 96 16.62 -11.53 5.38
CA GLY A 96 16.06 -12.07 4.15
C GLY A 96 14.71 -12.80 4.30
N HIS A 97 14.04 -12.67 5.45
CA HIS A 97 12.72 -13.27 5.70
C HIS A 97 11.54 -12.37 5.31
N LEU A 98 11.81 -11.09 5.02
CA LEU A 98 10.82 -10.12 4.60
C LEU A 98 11.31 -9.36 3.39
N GLN A 99 10.52 -9.39 2.32
CA GLN A 99 10.74 -8.58 1.13
C GLN A 99 9.49 -7.77 0.85
N ALA A 100 9.67 -6.59 0.25
CA ALA A 100 8.56 -5.74 -0.13
C ALA A 100 8.91 -4.93 -1.36
N VAL A 101 7.87 -4.63 -2.12
CA VAL A 101 7.94 -3.79 -3.31
C VAL A 101 6.69 -2.92 -3.35
N PHE A 102 6.86 -1.65 -3.68
CA PHE A 102 5.75 -0.74 -3.88
C PHE A 102 5.50 -0.52 -5.36
N LEU A 103 4.24 -0.58 -5.77
CA LEU A 103 3.82 -0.31 -7.14
C LEU A 103 3.22 1.08 -7.24
N TYR A 104 3.50 1.79 -8.33
CA TYR A 104 2.83 3.06 -8.62
C TYR A 104 2.46 3.18 -10.10
N GLU A 105 1.35 3.85 -10.37
CA GLU A 105 0.99 4.28 -11.73
C GLU A 105 1.55 5.68 -11.98
N SER A 106 2.30 5.84 -13.07
CA SER A 106 2.96 7.11 -13.38
C SER A 106 2.00 8.13 -14.00
N GLN A 107 0.90 7.66 -14.61
CA GLN A 107 -0.02 8.50 -15.35
C GLN A 107 -1.42 8.51 -14.73
N VAL A 108 -1.88 9.70 -14.30
CA VAL A 108 -3.23 9.88 -13.75
C VAL A 108 -4.33 9.51 -14.76
N ALA A 109 -4.11 9.75 -16.06
CA ALA A 109 -5.06 9.44 -17.12
C ALA A 109 -5.36 7.94 -17.21
N VAL A 110 -4.37 7.10 -16.91
CA VAL A 110 -4.52 5.64 -16.87
C VAL A 110 -5.37 5.22 -15.67
N LEU A 111 -5.15 5.81 -14.49
CA LEU A 111 -5.99 5.54 -13.33
C LEU A 111 -7.45 5.94 -13.59
N HIS A 112 -7.66 7.10 -14.22
CA HIS A 112 -8.97 7.56 -14.62
C HIS A 112 -9.66 6.59 -15.60
N ALA A 113 -8.95 6.14 -16.63
CA ALA A 113 -9.46 5.15 -17.58
C ALA A 113 -9.80 3.81 -16.89
N ASN A 114 -8.95 3.35 -15.97
CA ASN A 114 -9.18 2.11 -15.21
C ASN A 114 -10.41 2.22 -14.30
N ILE A 115 -10.59 3.35 -13.61
CA ILE A 115 -11.77 3.58 -12.75
C ILE A 115 -13.04 3.56 -13.61
N LYS A 116 -13.03 4.26 -14.76
CA LYS A 116 -14.14 4.24 -15.73
C LYS A 116 -14.46 2.82 -16.22
N ALA A 117 -13.44 2.04 -16.56
CA ALA A 117 -13.62 0.68 -17.05
C ALA A 117 -14.18 -0.29 -16.00
N ARG A 118 -13.86 -0.08 -14.71
CA ARG A 118 -14.35 -0.93 -13.60
C ARG A 118 -15.84 -0.74 -13.31
N GLY A 119 -16.48 0.31 -13.82
CA GLY A 119 -17.93 0.48 -13.79
C GLY A 119 -18.59 0.58 -12.41
N ARG A 120 -17.81 0.68 -11.31
CA ARG A 120 -18.36 0.84 -9.96
C ARG A 120 -19.04 2.21 -9.85
N GLY A 121 -20.37 2.23 -9.86
CA GLY A 121 -21.19 3.40 -9.46
C GLY A 121 -21.24 4.57 -10.45
N ILE A 122 -20.95 4.36 -11.74
CA ILE A 122 -21.01 5.44 -12.73
C ILE A 122 -22.47 5.78 -13.05
N ASN A 123 -23.06 6.65 -12.23
CA ASN A 123 -24.00 7.63 -12.76
C ASN A 123 -23.17 8.61 -13.62
N ARG A 124 -23.56 8.78 -14.89
CA ARG A 124 -22.88 9.67 -15.85
C ARG A 124 -22.71 11.10 -15.34
N ASP A 125 -23.45 11.50 -14.31
CA ASP A 125 -23.44 12.82 -13.68
C ASP A 125 -22.26 13.05 -12.70
N ARG A 126 -21.38 12.07 -12.46
CA ARG A 126 -20.28 12.14 -11.47
C ARG A 126 -18.87 12.08 -12.07
N LEU A 127 -18.68 12.65 -13.27
CA LEU A 127 -17.37 12.71 -13.93
C LEU A 127 -16.29 13.37 -13.06
N GLN A 128 -16.62 14.47 -12.39
CA GLN A 128 -15.69 15.18 -11.50
C GLN A 128 -15.25 14.32 -10.30
N GLU A 129 -16.14 13.48 -9.76
CA GLU A 129 -15.80 12.54 -8.68
C GLU A 129 -14.81 11.48 -9.17
N THR A 130 -15.00 10.98 -10.39
CA THR A 130 -14.10 10.00 -11.02
C THR A 130 -12.70 10.59 -11.26
N GLU A 131 -12.64 11.84 -11.71
CA GLU A 131 -11.37 12.57 -11.88
C GLU A 131 -10.68 12.80 -10.53
N ARG A 132 -11.45 13.17 -9.49
CA ARG A 132 -10.93 13.37 -8.14
C ARG A 132 -10.38 12.09 -7.54
N GLU A 133 -11.08 10.97 -7.69
CA GLU A 133 -10.61 9.65 -7.25
C GLU A 133 -9.30 9.28 -7.95
N ALA A 134 -9.22 9.45 -9.28
CA ALA A 134 -8.02 9.16 -10.05
C ALA A 134 -6.83 10.01 -9.57
N GLN A 135 -7.05 11.31 -9.35
CA GLN A 135 -6.04 12.23 -8.86
C GLN A 135 -5.56 11.86 -7.45
N ALA A 136 -6.47 11.53 -6.53
CA ALA A 136 -6.13 11.12 -5.17
C ALA A 136 -5.27 9.85 -5.16
N LYS A 137 -5.66 8.83 -5.94
CA LYS A 137 -4.89 7.58 -6.07
C LYS A 137 -3.52 7.80 -6.71
N TRP A 138 -3.44 8.69 -7.71
CA TRP A 138 -2.17 9.06 -8.32
C TRP A 138 -1.24 9.75 -7.32
N LEU A 139 -1.75 10.76 -6.59
CA LEU A 139 -1.02 11.46 -5.54
C LEU A 139 -0.54 10.51 -4.45
N TYR A 140 -1.38 9.57 -4.02
CA TYR A 140 -1.01 8.55 -3.05
C TYR A 140 0.11 7.64 -3.57
N GLY A 141 0.04 7.20 -4.84
CA GLY A 141 1.11 6.44 -5.48
C GLY A 141 2.43 7.21 -5.59
N GLN A 142 2.39 8.51 -5.89
CA GLN A 142 3.59 9.35 -5.90
C GLN A 142 4.17 9.52 -4.49
N TRP A 143 3.31 9.70 -3.49
CA TRP A 143 3.72 9.75 -2.09
C TRP A 143 4.38 8.43 -1.66
N LEU A 144 3.78 7.28 -1.96
CA LEU A 144 4.34 5.95 -1.66
C LEU A 144 5.73 5.77 -2.26
N ARG A 145 5.92 6.19 -3.53
CA ARG A 145 7.22 6.15 -4.19
C ARG A 145 8.27 6.97 -3.46
N GLN A 146 7.93 8.20 -3.07
CA GLN A 146 8.84 9.08 -2.36
C GLN A 146 9.17 8.53 -0.96
N GLU A 147 8.15 8.00 -0.27
CA GLU A 147 8.30 7.45 1.07
C GLU A 147 9.14 6.16 1.07
N ALA A 148 8.91 5.27 0.11
CA ALA A 148 9.72 4.06 -0.07
C ALA A 148 11.20 4.36 -0.34
N HIS A 149 11.50 5.42 -1.09
CA HIS A 149 12.87 5.89 -1.28
C HIS A 149 13.57 6.26 0.03
N LYS A 150 12.87 6.88 0.99
CA LYS A 150 13.44 7.25 2.29
C LYS A 150 13.92 6.03 3.10
N TYR A 151 13.27 4.89 2.89
CA TYR A 151 13.55 3.64 3.62
C TYR A 151 14.32 2.61 2.78
N ASN A 152 14.84 3.01 1.60
CA ASN A 152 15.54 2.14 0.65
C ASN A 152 14.72 0.89 0.26
N ILE A 153 13.42 1.06 0.03
CA ILE A 153 12.53 -0.01 -0.44
C ILE A 153 12.33 0.13 -1.94
N SER A 154 12.38 -1.00 -2.65
CA SER A 154 12.19 -1.06 -4.09
C SER A 154 10.80 -0.59 -4.53
N VAL A 155 10.78 0.21 -5.60
CA VAL A 155 9.55 0.76 -6.20
C VAL A 155 9.53 0.44 -7.68
N VAL A 156 8.39 -0.01 -8.20
CA VAL A 156 8.21 -0.40 -9.60
C VAL A 156 7.03 0.33 -10.22
N VAL A 157 7.22 0.84 -11.43
CA VAL A 157 6.10 1.35 -12.23
C VAL A 157 5.19 0.17 -12.58
N ALA A 158 3.89 0.26 -12.28
CA ALA A 158 2.95 -0.85 -12.46
C ALA A 158 2.87 -1.35 -13.91
N ARG A 159 3.09 -0.46 -14.89
CA ARG A 159 3.02 -0.77 -16.32
C ARG A 159 4.40 -0.93 -16.98
N PRO A 160 4.48 -1.71 -18.08
CA PRO A 160 3.43 -2.58 -18.63
C PRO A 160 3.13 -3.77 -17.68
N TRP A 161 1.89 -4.27 -17.72
CA TRP A 161 1.44 -5.33 -16.80
C TRP A 161 2.01 -6.68 -17.22
N GLU A 162 2.20 -6.86 -18.52
CA GLU A 162 2.69 -8.08 -19.17
C GLU A 162 4.07 -8.49 -18.64
N THR A 163 4.92 -7.51 -18.31
CA THR A 163 6.27 -7.74 -17.76
C THR A 163 6.38 -7.39 -16.27
N LEU A 164 5.26 -7.10 -15.59
CA LEU A 164 5.32 -6.69 -14.18
C LEU A 164 5.88 -7.82 -13.31
N ALA A 165 5.42 -9.06 -13.50
CA ALA A 165 5.90 -10.20 -12.72
C ALA A 165 7.41 -10.43 -12.90
N GLU A 166 7.92 -10.35 -14.13
CA GLU A 166 9.35 -10.50 -14.43
C GLU A 166 10.17 -9.42 -13.74
N ARG A 167 9.75 -8.15 -13.84
CA ARG A 167 10.43 -7.02 -13.17
C ARG A 167 10.42 -7.15 -11.65
N LEU A 168 9.37 -7.71 -11.06
CA LEU A 168 9.32 -8.01 -9.63
C LEU A 168 10.33 -9.10 -9.26
N ILE A 169 10.39 -10.18 -10.04
CA ILE A 169 11.34 -11.30 -9.81
C ILE A 169 12.78 -10.83 -9.95
N GLU A 170 13.08 -9.97 -10.92
CA GLU A 170 14.42 -9.40 -11.12
C GLU A 170 14.90 -8.62 -9.90
N ILE A 171 14.02 -7.81 -9.29
CA ILE A 171 14.31 -7.08 -8.05
C ILE A 171 14.62 -8.05 -6.92
N TYR A 172 13.78 -9.07 -6.73
CA TYR A 172 13.99 -10.06 -5.68
C TYR A 172 15.27 -10.88 -5.89
N SER A 173 15.65 -11.14 -7.14
CA SER A 173 16.88 -11.89 -7.47
C SER A 173 18.14 -11.02 -7.36
N GLY A 174 18.03 -9.72 -7.62
CA GLY A 174 19.14 -8.76 -7.51
C GLY A 174 19.50 -8.41 -6.06
N ASP A 175 18.51 -8.36 -5.17
CA ASP A 175 18.69 -8.04 -3.74
C ASP A 175 19.28 -9.22 -2.92
N GLN A 176 19.39 -10.43 -3.49
CA GLN A 176 19.91 -11.62 -2.81
C GLN A 176 21.41 -11.93 -3.03
N LEU A 177 22.17 -11.09 -3.73
CA LEU A 177 23.62 -11.33 -3.85
C LEU A 177 24.34 -10.87 -2.56
N PRO A 178 24.93 -11.78 -1.74
CA PRO A 178 25.86 -11.36 -0.72
C PRO A 178 27.05 -10.67 -1.41
N GLN A 179 27.47 -9.52 -0.89
CA GLN A 179 28.76 -8.95 -1.24
C GLN A 179 29.80 -10.04 -0.99
N LYS A 180 30.46 -10.50 -2.07
CA LYS A 180 31.64 -11.35 -1.96
C LYS A 180 32.60 -10.62 -1.03
N SER A 181 32.81 -11.17 0.17
CA SER A 181 33.87 -10.68 1.03
C SER A 181 35.18 -11.00 0.31
N ASP A 182 35.82 -9.98 -0.24
CA ASP A 182 37.23 -10.05 -0.61
C ASP A 182 38.02 -10.20 0.70
N ARG A 183 38.16 -11.45 1.16
CA ARG A 183 39.21 -11.81 2.11
C ARG A 183 40.51 -11.92 1.30
N LYS A 184 41.35 -10.90 1.44
CA LYS A 184 42.80 -11.02 1.28
C LYS A 184 43.38 -11.90 2.38
#